data_AF-A0A8S2USB1-F1
#
_entry.id   AF-A0A8S2USB1-F1
#
_cell.length_a   1.000
_cell.length_b   1.000
_cell.length_c   1.000
_cell.angle_alpha   90.00
_cell.angle_beta   90.00
_cell.angle_gamma   90.00
#
_symmetry.space_group_name_H-M   'P 1'
#
loop_
_entity.id
_entity.type
_entity.pdbx_description
1 polymer ?
#
loop_
_entity_poly.entity_id
_entity_poly.type
_entity_poly.pdbx_seq_one_letter_code
_entity_poly.pdbx_strand_id
1 'polypeptide(L)' 'YAGSALICPEFRHLMNGVELTQSFAFNPSKWMMVHFDCTAMW' A
#
# COMPACT_ATOMS: atom_id res chain seq x y z
N TYR A 1 -3.37 2.71 -5.15
CA TYR A 1 -2.63 3.95 -5.49
C TYR A 1 -2.03 4.54 -4.22
N ALA A 2 -2.85 5.01 -3.27
CA ALA A 2 -2.36 5.55 -1.99
C ALA A 2 -1.63 4.52 -1.09
N GLY A 3 -1.81 3.21 -1.32
CA GLY A 3 -1.17 2.17 -0.51
C GLY A 3 0.36 2.27 -0.41
N SER A 4 1.05 2.78 -1.43
CA SER A 4 2.50 3.01 -1.38
C SER A 4 2.91 4.15 -0.45
N ALA A 5 2.04 5.15 -0.22
CA ALA A 5 2.33 6.24 0.70
C ALA A 5 2.35 5.78 2.17
N LEU A 6 1.72 4.65 2.47
CA LEU A 6 1.62 4.10 3.82
C LEU A 6 2.96 3.54 4.34
N ILE A 7 3.98 3.43 3.49
CA ILE A 7 5.34 3.10 3.90
C ILE A 7 5.94 4.19 4.80
N CYS A 8 5.63 5.45 4.52
CA CYS A 8 6.12 6.61 5.24
C CYS A 8 5.42 6.72 6.61
N PRO A 9 6.18 6.86 7.73
CA PRO A 9 5.61 6.94 9.08
C PRO A 9 4.51 7.99 9.25
N GLU A 10 4.62 9.11 8.54
CA GLU A 10 3.73 10.26 8.60
C GLU A 10 2.31 9.94 8.12
N PHE A 11 2.15 8.97 7.20
CA PHE A 11 0.86 8.59 6.63
C PHE A 11 0.28 7.32 7.25
N ARG A 12 0.97 6.66 8.20
CA ARG A 12 0.49 5.42 8.82
C ARG A 12 -0.80 5.57 9.60
N HIS A 13 -1.13 6.77 10.07
CA HIS A 13 -2.42 7.06 10.72
C HIS A 13 -3.61 6.82 9.78
N LEU A 14 -3.41 6.85 8.46
CA LEU A 14 -4.43 6.50 7.46
C LEU A 14 -4.69 4.98 7.40
N MET A 15 -3.86 4.15 8.06
CA MET A 15 -4.04 2.70 8.17
C MET A 15 -4.77 2.25 9.43
N ASN A 16 -5.35 3.17 10.21
CA ASN A 16 -6.12 2.77 11.39
C ASN A 16 -7.27 1.83 10.98
N GLY A 17 -7.29 0.60 11.51
CA GLY A 17 -8.29 -0.41 11.16
C GLY A 17 -7.87 -1.39 10.06
N VAL A 18 -6.65 -1.26 9.50
CA VAL A 18 -6.13 -2.20 8.49
C VAL A 18 -6.02 -3.62 9.05
N GLU A 19 -5.80 -3.76 10.36
CA GLU A 19 -5.72 -5.03 11.07
C GLU A 19 -7.03 -5.83 11.08
N LEU A 20 -8.16 -5.17 10.84
CA LEU A 20 -9.48 -5.82 10.74
C LEU A 20 -9.79 -6.27 9.31
N THR A 21 -8.96 -5.87 8.34
CA THR A 21 -9.15 -6.24 6.95
C THR A 21 -8.60 -7.64 6.68
N GLN A 22 -9.33 -8.41 5.88
CA GLN A 22 -8.94 -9.77 5.51
C GLN A 22 -8.06 -9.81 4.25
N SER A 23 -8.01 -8.71 3.52
CA SER A 23 -7.14 -8.55 2.36
C SER A 23 -6.76 -7.09 2.18
N PHE A 24 -5.52 -6.87 1.77
CA PHE A 24 -4.93 -5.57 1.52
C PHE A 24 -4.15 -5.62 0.21
N ALA A 25 -4.60 -4.86 -0.78
CA ALA A 25 -3.97 -4.80 -2.09
C ALA A 25 -3.49 -3.38 -2.41
N PHE A 26 -2.25 -3.26 -2.87
CA PHE A 26 -1.74 -2.02 -3.43
C PHE A 26 -0.81 -2.28 -4.62
N ASN A 27 -0.51 -1.23 -5.37
CA ASN A 27 0.25 -1.35 -6.60
C ASN A 27 1.60 -0.61 -6.43
N PRO A 28 2.69 -1.37 -6.21
CA PRO A 28 4.06 -0.85 -6.20
C PRO A 28 4.50 -0.17 -7.51
N SER A 29 4.04 -0.64 -8.67
CA SER A 29 4.49 -0.10 -9.97
C SER A 29 4.05 1.35 -10.21
N LYS A 30 3.05 1.83 -9.45
CA LYS A 30 2.61 3.23 -9.54
C LYS A 30 3.57 4.21 -8.87
N TRP A 31 4.04 3.93 -7.65
CA TRP A 31 4.73 4.91 -6.80
C TRP A 31 6.01 4.41 -6.11
N MET A 32 6.42 3.15 -6.31
CA MET A 32 7.64 2.58 -5.73
C MET A 32 8.71 2.24 -6.78
N MET A 33 8.63 2.80 -7.98
CA MET A 33 9.59 2.57 -9.08
C MET A 33 9.79 1.08 -9.42
N VAL A 34 8.74 0.27 -9.27
CA VAL A 34 8.73 -1.13 -9.68
C VAL A 34 8.30 -1.23 -11.14
N HIS A 35 8.89 -2.16 -11.89
CA HIS A 35 8.56 -2.39 -13.30
C HIS A 35 7.05 -2.71 -13.47
N PHE A 36 6.44 -2.16 -14.52
CA PHE A 36 5.02 -2.39 -14.84
C PHE A 36 4.82 -3.82 -15.38
N ASP A 37 3.87 -4.64 -14.92
CA ASP A 37 2.81 -4.43 -13.92
C ASP A 37 3.08 -5.22 -12.62
N CYS A 38 2.98 -4.57 -11.45
CA CYS A 38 3.20 -5.22 -10.15
C CYS A 38 2.12 -4.82 -9.14
N THR A 39 1.41 -5.80 -8.60
CA THR A 39 0.43 -5.63 -7.53
C THR A 39 0.83 -6.50 -6.35
N ALA A 40 0.90 -5.91 -5.15
CA ALA A 40 1.14 -6.61 -3.90
C ALA A 40 -0.19 -6.83 -3.19
N MET A 41 -0.41 -8.04 -2.71
CA MET A 41 -1.59 -8.46 -1.96
C MET A 41 -1.13 -9.13 -0.67
N TRP A 42 -1.71 -8.71 0.45
CA TRP A 42 -1.60 -9.32 1.77
C TRP A 42 -2.99 -9.82 2.17
#